data_AF-A0A8B9S5J1-F1
#
_entry.id   AF-A0A8B9S5J1-F1
#
_cell.length_a   1.000
_cell.length_b   1.000
_cell.length_c   1.000
_cell.angle_alpha   90.00
_cell.angle_beta   90.00
_cell.angle_gamma   90.00
#
_symmetry.space_group_name_H-M   'P 1'
#
loop_
_entity.id
_entity.type
_entity.pdbx_description
1 polymer ?
#
loop_
_entity_poly.entity_id
_entity_poly.type
_entity_poly.pdbx_seq_one_letter_code
_entity_poly.pdbx_strand_id
1 'polypeptide(L)'
;MKLLRLLCRHKTALGLGGLSLFAAVLLYLAKCTSEGLRPLPAPRGLPHNQLPLPSGPKYTERRSIIRSTWLSAAGRPPHHDIWSRFVIGTGGLGAEELRSLELEQSHHRDLLLLPELRDSYENLTAKVLATYVWLDLHLDFQFALKADDDTFVRLDVLVEELRAKEPHRLYWGFFSGRGRVKSGGKWKESDWVLCDYYLPYALGGGYVLSADLVRYFRLSQDYLNLWQSEDVSLGVWLAPIDVKRVHDPRFDTEYKSRGCNNKYIVTHKQSIEDMLEKHQTLAKEGKLCKEEVKLRLSYMYDWGVPPSQCCQRKDGIP
;
A
#
# COMPACT_ATOMS: atom_id res chain seq x y z
N MET A 1 50.98 0.47 -27.74
CA MET A 1 50.90 1.87 -28.19
C MET A 1 50.47 1.90 -29.65
N LYS A 2 49.58 2.84 -30.02
CA LYS A 2 48.89 3.03 -31.34
C LYS A 2 47.69 2.09 -31.51
N LEU A 3 46.42 2.44 -31.26
CA LEU A 3 45.60 3.63 -31.54
C LEU A 3 45.14 3.76 -33.02
N LEU A 4 43.82 3.56 -33.18
CA LEU A 4 42.87 4.25 -34.07
C LEU A 4 42.64 3.83 -35.55
N ARG A 5 41.36 3.46 -35.80
CA ARG A 5 40.42 3.81 -36.90
C ARG A 5 40.70 3.40 -38.37
N LEU A 6 39.69 2.78 -39.00
CA LEU A 6 39.18 3.05 -40.36
C LEU A 6 37.82 2.32 -40.50
N LEU A 7 36.67 3.01 -40.56
CA LEU A 7 35.98 3.62 -41.71
C LEU A 7 35.42 2.65 -42.77
N CYS A 8 34.09 2.72 -42.92
CA CYS A 8 33.20 2.13 -43.93
C CYS A 8 33.69 2.20 -45.38
N ARG A 9 33.30 1.21 -46.20
CA ARG A 9 32.96 1.42 -47.62
C ARG A 9 32.11 0.28 -48.24
N HIS A 10 30.92 0.68 -48.71
CA HIS A 10 30.11 0.22 -49.86
C HIS A 10 29.98 -1.25 -50.26
N LYS A 11 28.74 -1.70 -50.48
CA LYS A 11 28.14 -1.78 -51.84
C LYS A 11 26.62 -2.01 -51.79
N THR A 12 25.90 -1.22 -52.58
CA THR A 12 24.48 -1.32 -52.94
C THR A 12 24.30 -2.29 -54.11
N ALA A 13 23.21 -3.07 -54.11
CA ALA A 13 22.57 -3.54 -55.34
C ALA A 13 21.07 -3.73 -55.08
N LEU A 14 20.26 -3.14 -55.95
CA LEU A 14 18.81 -3.06 -55.96
C LEU A 14 18.24 -4.22 -56.79
N GLY A 15 17.15 -4.84 -56.34
CA GLY A 15 16.35 -5.79 -57.12
C GLY A 15 14.88 -5.69 -56.71
N LEU A 16 14.06 -5.15 -57.60
CA LEU A 16 12.61 -4.97 -57.50
C LEU A 16 11.86 -6.28 -57.76
N GLY A 17 10.75 -6.50 -57.05
CA GLY A 17 9.62 -7.29 -57.58
C GLY A 17 8.84 -8.13 -56.59
N GLY A 18 7.61 -7.70 -56.28
CA GLY A 18 6.45 -8.60 -56.16
C GLY A 18 6.07 -9.16 -54.79
N LEU A 19 4.94 -8.67 -54.26
CA LEU A 19 3.91 -9.39 -53.49
C LEU A 19 4.34 -10.39 -52.40
N SER A 20 4.22 -9.98 -51.13
CA SER A 20 3.34 -10.65 -50.16
C SER A 20 3.30 -9.85 -48.86
N LEU A 21 2.10 -9.40 -48.44
CA LEU A 21 1.90 -8.76 -47.16
C LEU A 21 2.13 -9.77 -46.02
N PHE A 22 3.08 -9.41 -45.14
CA PHE A 22 3.18 -9.80 -43.73
C PHE A 22 2.97 -11.28 -43.36
N ALA A 23 4.04 -12.07 -43.54
CA ALA A 23 4.27 -13.25 -42.71
C ALA A 23 4.91 -12.82 -41.37
N ALA A 24 4.36 -13.34 -40.28
CA ALA A 24 4.77 -13.11 -38.91
C ALA A 24 6.25 -13.47 -38.67
N VAL A 25 7.01 -12.56 -38.06
CA VAL A 25 8.25 -12.89 -37.34
C VAL A 25 8.25 -12.15 -36.01
N LEU A 26 7.66 -12.81 -35.01
CA LEU A 26 7.92 -12.60 -33.59
C LEU A 26 9.37 -13.04 -33.32
N LEU A 27 10.32 -12.11 -33.33
CA LEU A 27 11.66 -12.35 -32.83
C LEU A 27 11.77 -11.85 -31.39
N TYR A 28 11.45 -12.80 -30.53
CA TYR A 28 11.75 -12.90 -29.11
C TYR A 28 13.27 -12.71 -28.88
N LEU A 29 13.72 -11.49 -28.53
CA LEU A 29 15.05 -11.30 -27.93
C LEU A 29 14.89 -11.27 -26.42
N ALA A 30 14.79 -12.47 -25.87
CA ALA A 30 14.87 -12.72 -24.44
C ALA A 30 16.32 -12.57 -23.94
N LYS A 31 16.39 -11.97 -22.73
CA LYS A 31 17.43 -12.08 -21.69
C LYS A 31 18.74 -11.30 -21.86
N CYS A 32 18.88 -10.31 -20.96
CA CYS A 32 19.83 -10.42 -19.87
C CYS A 32 19.20 -9.86 -18.58
N THR A 33 18.67 -10.76 -17.75
CA THR A 33 18.26 -10.49 -16.37
C THR A 33 19.51 -10.42 -15.49
N SER A 34 19.69 -9.37 -14.70
CA SER A 34 20.55 -9.44 -13.53
C SER A 34 19.92 -10.39 -12.51
N GLU A 35 20.59 -11.50 -12.24
CA GLU A 35 20.30 -12.31 -11.05
C GLU A 35 20.78 -11.54 -9.82
N GLY A 36 19.87 -10.78 -9.22
CA GLY A 36 20.06 -10.13 -7.92
C GLY A 36 18.71 -9.99 -7.25
N LEU A 37 18.51 -10.72 -6.14
CA LEU A 37 17.29 -10.80 -5.32
C LEU A 37 16.02 -11.21 -6.07
N ARG A 38 15.87 -12.51 -6.35
CA ARG A 38 14.54 -13.09 -6.60
C ARG A 38 13.75 -13.10 -5.29
N PRO A 39 12.55 -12.48 -5.22
CA PRO A 39 11.63 -12.70 -4.13
C PRO A 39 11.31 -14.20 -4.03
N LEU A 40 11.19 -14.72 -2.80
CA LEU A 40 10.76 -16.10 -2.58
C LEU A 40 9.38 -16.32 -3.24
N PRO A 41 9.14 -17.49 -3.88
CA PRO A 41 7.85 -17.77 -4.47
C PRO A 41 6.77 -17.77 -3.39
N ALA A 42 5.62 -17.17 -3.72
CA ALA A 42 4.42 -17.25 -2.90
C ALA A 42 4.05 -18.72 -2.62
N PRO A 43 3.53 -19.05 -1.42
CA PRO A 43 2.92 -20.36 -1.21
C PRO A 43 1.79 -20.56 -2.23
N ARG A 44 1.88 -21.58 -3.08
CA ARG A 44 0.78 -21.95 -3.97
C ARG A 44 -0.32 -22.62 -3.14
N GLY A 45 -1.46 -21.97 -2.99
CA GLY A 45 -2.61 -22.42 -2.19
C GLY A 45 -3.75 -21.39 -2.21
N LEU A 46 -4.84 -21.69 -1.48
CA LEU A 46 -6.08 -20.88 -1.33
C LEU A 46 -5.82 -19.36 -1.27
N PRO A 47 -6.73 -18.50 -1.75
CA PRO A 47 -6.51 -17.05 -1.74
C PRO A 47 -6.24 -16.54 -0.32
N HIS A 48 -5.10 -15.86 -0.13
CA HIS A 48 -4.70 -15.30 1.16
C HIS A 48 -5.09 -13.82 1.24
N ASN A 49 -5.46 -13.32 2.41
CA ASN A 49 -5.55 -11.89 2.67
C ASN A 49 -4.14 -11.30 2.78
N GLN A 50 -3.88 -10.23 2.04
CA GLN A 50 -2.55 -9.61 1.95
C GLN A 50 -2.47 -8.37 2.82
N LEU A 51 -1.32 -8.19 3.47
CA LEU A 51 -1.06 -7.07 4.35
C LEU A 51 0.27 -6.40 4.00
N PRO A 52 0.30 -5.56 2.94
CA PRO A 52 1.40 -4.65 2.70
C PRO A 52 1.52 -3.60 3.82
N LEU A 53 2.72 -3.50 4.40
CA LEU A 53 3.06 -2.56 5.46
C LEU A 53 4.19 -1.64 4.97
N PRO A 54 3.88 -0.47 4.39
CA PRO A 54 4.91 0.51 4.06
C PRO A 54 5.71 0.88 5.31
N SER A 55 7.02 0.62 5.26
CA SER A 55 7.95 0.96 6.33
C SER A 55 9.24 1.50 5.73
N GLY A 56 9.95 2.31 6.50
CA GLY A 56 11.26 2.86 6.13
C GLY A 56 12.41 1.96 6.58
N PRO A 57 13.60 2.05 5.97
CA PRO A 57 14.72 1.16 6.24
C PRO A 57 15.16 1.18 7.71
N LYS A 58 15.11 2.35 8.36
CA LYS A 58 15.55 2.57 9.75
C LYS A 58 14.53 2.19 10.82
N TYR A 59 13.31 1.78 10.45
CA TYR A 59 12.23 1.50 11.41
C TYR A 59 12.20 0.05 11.89
N THR A 60 13.35 -0.58 12.07
CA THR A 60 13.50 -1.97 12.53
C THR A 60 12.76 -2.23 13.85
N GLU A 61 12.82 -1.28 14.78
CA GLU A 61 12.12 -1.39 16.07
C GLU A 61 10.59 -1.42 15.88
N ARG A 62 10.04 -0.53 15.04
CA ARG A 62 8.60 -0.54 14.72
C ARG A 62 8.17 -1.86 14.10
N ARG A 63 8.95 -2.38 13.14
CA ARG A 63 8.69 -3.70 12.53
C ARG A 63 8.72 -4.81 13.58
N SER A 64 9.69 -4.80 14.49
CA SER A 64 9.78 -5.76 15.59
C SER A 64 8.56 -5.72 16.51
N ILE A 65 8.09 -4.51 16.85
CA ILE A 65 6.89 -4.33 17.68
C ILE A 65 5.64 -4.81 16.95
N ILE A 66 5.48 -4.50 15.67
CA ILE A 66 4.38 -5.02 14.85
C ILE A 66 4.38 -6.56 14.85
N ARG A 67 5.53 -7.20 14.58
CA ARG A 67 5.70 -8.66 14.58
C ARG A 67 5.32 -9.30 15.92
N SER A 68 5.75 -8.69 17.03
CA SER A 68 5.52 -9.22 18.38
C SER A 68 4.14 -8.88 18.95
N THR A 69 3.41 -7.95 18.34
CA THR A 69 2.08 -7.52 18.78
C THR A 69 1.01 -8.02 17.82
N TRP A 70 0.33 -7.13 17.10
CA TRP A 70 -0.87 -7.44 16.35
C TRP A 70 -0.61 -8.37 15.16
N LEU A 71 0.60 -8.38 14.59
CA LEU A 71 0.95 -9.29 13.50
C LEU A 71 1.29 -10.72 13.98
N SER A 72 1.49 -10.92 15.29
CA SER A 72 1.85 -12.24 15.85
C SER A 72 0.80 -13.33 15.61
N ALA A 73 -0.45 -12.94 15.32
CA ALA A 73 -1.54 -13.84 15.00
C ALA A 73 -1.56 -14.27 13.51
N ALA A 74 -0.87 -13.54 12.62
CA ALA A 74 -0.87 -13.85 11.18
C ALA A 74 -0.14 -15.17 10.89
N GLY A 75 -0.65 -15.93 9.92
CA GLY A 75 -0.07 -17.21 9.51
C GLY A 75 -0.33 -18.38 10.48
N ARG A 76 -1.13 -18.17 11.53
CA ARG A 76 -1.51 -19.21 12.52
C ARG A 76 -3.03 -19.41 12.50
N PRO A 77 -3.57 -20.63 12.70
CA PRO A 77 -5.01 -20.82 12.82
C PRO A 77 -5.63 -19.89 13.88
N PRO A 78 -6.78 -19.23 13.62
CA PRO A 78 -7.64 -19.32 12.43
C PRO A 78 -7.25 -18.37 11.26
N HIS A 79 -6.11 -17.67 11.35
CA HIS A 79 -5.59 -16.63 10.45
C HIS A 79 -4.41 -17.10 9.58
N HIS A 80 -4.38 -18.39 9.22
CA HIS A 80 -3.34 -18.98 8.37
C HIS A 80 -3.37 -18.45 6.93
N ASP A 81 -4.49 -17.84 6.55
CA ASP A 81 -4.76 -17.18 5.28
C ASP A 81 -4.17 -15.76 5.20
N ILE A 82 -3.48 -15.25 6.23
CA ILE A 82 -2.85 -13.92 6.18
C ILE A 82 -1.40 -14.03 5.73
N TRP A 83 -1.03 -13.24 4.74
CA TRP A 83 0.36 -13.04 4.32
C TRP A 83 0.72 -11.56 4.41
N SER A 84 1.84 -11.27 5.09
CA SER A 84 2.27 -9.90 5.40
C SER A 84 3.69 -9.63 4.92
N ARG A 85 3.94 -8.40 4.46
CA ARG A 85 5.29 -7.92 4.15
C ARG A 85 5.50 -6.47 4.55
N PHE A 86 6.67 -6.16 5.09
CA PHE A 86 7.15 -4.79 5.24
C PHE A 86 7.79 -4.32 3.93
N VAL A 87 7.26 -3.25 3.34
CA VAL A 87 7.73 -2.76 2.03
C VAL A 87 8.71 -1.61 2.19
N ILE A 88 9.93 -1.81 1.70
CA ILE A 88 11.06 -0.90 1.91
C ILE A 88 11.72 -0.58 0.56
N GLY A 89 11.89 0.70 0.28
CA GLY A 89 12.71 1.19 -0.83
C GLY A 89 14.18 1.11 -0.46
N THR A 90 14.99 0.42 -1.26
CA THR A 90 16.43 0.27 -1.01
C THR A 90 17.31 1.08 -1.95
N GLY A 91 16.70 1.86 -2.85
CA GLY A 91 17.39 2.74 -3.78
C GLY A 91 18.20 3.81 -3.06
N GLY A 92 19.51 3.82 -3.30
CA GLY A 92 20.44 4.79 -2.73
C GLY A 92 20.81 4.58 -1.26
N LEU A 93 20.47 3.43 -0.66
CA LEU A 93 20.93 3.09 0.69
C LEU A 93 22.44 2.79 0.73
N GLY A 94 23.06 3.10 1.86
CA GLY A 94 24.46 2.75 2.11
C GLY A 94 24.65 1.25 2.37
N ALA A 95 25.89 0.77 2.22
CA ALA A 95 26.22 -0.65 2.43
C ALA A 95 25.86 -1.17 3.84
N GLU A 96 25.94 -0.34 4.86
CA GLU A 96 25.56 -0.72 6.23
C GLU A 96 24.05 -0.91 6.39
N GLU A 97 23.26 0.00 5.83
CA GLU A 97 21.79 -0.08 5.86
C GLU A 97 21.31 -1.31 5.08
N LEU A 98 21.90 -1.58 3.92
CA LEU A 98 21.61 -2.80 3.15
C LEU A 98 21.95 -4.07 3.94
N ARG A 99 23.14 -4.14 4.55
CA ARG A 99 23.52 -5.28 5.40
C ARG A 99 22.57 -5.48 6.58
N SER A 100 22.10 -4.41 7.20
CA SER A 100 21.13 -4.48 8.29
C SER A 100 19.80 -5.07 7.82
N LEU A 101 19.30 -4.63 6.66
CA LEU A 101 18.08 -5.18 6.05
C LEU A 101 18.25 -6.63 5.60
N GLU A 102 19.41 -6.99 5.04
CA GLU A 102 19.73 -8.38 4.67
C GLU A 102 19.76 -9.29 5.89
N LEU A 103 20.38 -8.83 6.98
CA LEU A 103 20.39 -9.55 8.25
C LEU A 103 18.96 -9.73 8.78
N GLU A 104 18.17 -8.66 8.86
CA GLU A 104 16.76 -8.73 9.27
C GLU A 104 15.97 -9.72 8.39
N GLN A 105 16.15 -9.64 7.07
CA GLN A 105 15.47 -10.52 6.12
C GLN A 105 15.89 -11.98 6.28
N SER A 106 17.15 -12.25 6.64
CA SER A 106 17.63 -13.61 6.91
C SER A 106 16.90 -14.27 8.10
N HIS A 107 16.52 -13.46 9.09
CA HIS A 107 15.80 -13.91 10.28
C HIS A 107 14.29 -13.98 10.07
N HIS A 108 13.67 -12.97 9.46
CA HIS A 108 12.21 -12.82 9.44
C HIS A 108 11.56 -13.19 8.10
N ARG A 109 12.28 -13.07 6.98
CA ARG A 109 11.81 -13.40 5.62
C ARG A 109 10.49 -12.73 5.22
N ASP A 110 10.24 -11.54 5.76
CA ASP A 110 8.99 -10.79 5.62
C ASP A 110 9.21 -9.36 5.08
N LEU A 111 10.39 -9.04 4.57
CA LEU A 111 10.63 -7.78 3.85
C LEU A 111 10.34 -7.96 2.35
N LEU A 112 9.68 -6.97 1.76
CA LEU A 112 9.62 -6.72 0.32
C LEU A 112 10.51 -5.52 0.00
N LEU A 113 11.69 -5.78 -0.56
CA LEU A 113 12.67 -4.76 -0.89
C LEU A 113 12.45 -4.28 -2.34
N LEU A 114 12.43 -2.96 -2.55
CA LEU A 114 12.26 -2.31 -3.84
C LEU A 114 13.58 -1.60 -4.23
N PRO A 115 14.48 -2.25 -5.02
CA PRO A 115 15.83 -1.74 -5.32
C PRO A 115 15.83 -0.41 -6.06
N GLU A 116 14.88 -0.21 -6.97
CA GLU A 116 14.80 0.98 -7.82
C GLU A 116 14.14 2.17 -7.11
N LEU A 117 13.61 1.99 -5.89
CA LEU A 117 12.88 3.02 -5.17
C LEU A 117 13.69 3.56 -3.99
N ARG A 118 13.96 4.86 -3.99
CA ARG A 118 14.55 5.56 -2.85
C ARG A 118 13.46 5.88 -1.83
N ASP A 119 13.68 5.46 -0.58
CA ASP A 119 12.70 5.69 0.48
C ASP A 119 12.68 7.15 0.95
N SER A 120 11.53 7.80 0.81
CA SER A 120 11.25 9.14 1.33
C SER A 120 9.73 9.37 1.37
N TYR A 121 9.30 10.46 1.99
CA TYR A 121 7.88 10.79 2.02
C TYR A 121 7.35 11.12 0.60
N GLU A 122 8.14 11.84 -0.18
CA GLU A 122 7.84 12.23 -1.57
C GLU A 122 7.64 11.00 -2.49
N ASN A 123 8.34 9.91 -2.20
CA ASN A 123 8.26 8.67 -2.98
C ASN A 123 7.26 7.66 -2.41
N LEU A 124 6.47 8.02 -1.39
CA LEU A 124 5.53 7.10 -0.75
C LEU A 124 4.44 6.63 -1.72
N THR A 125 3.92 7.53 -2.56
CA THR A 125 2.93 7.20 -3.59
C THR A 125 3.50 6.19 -4.60
N ALA A 126 4.73 6.41 -5.06
CA ALA A 126 5.43 5.47 -5.94
C ALA A 126 5.65 4.11 -5.25
N LYS A 127 5.98 4.09 -3.97
CA LYS A 127 6.14 2.86 -3.19
C LYS A 127 4.86 2.07 -3.13
N VAL A 128 3.74 2.72 -2.82
CA VAL A 128 2.44 2.03 -2.74
C VAL A 128 2.00 1.51 -4.10
N LEU A 129 2.16 2.28 -5.18
CA LEU A 129 1.88 1.78 -6.53
C LEU A 129 2.75 0.58 -6.89
N ALA A 130 4.07 0.65 -6.64
CA ALA A 130 4.98 -0.47 -6.86
C ALA A 130 4.62 -1.71 -6.04
N THR A 131 4.12 -1.50 -4.81
CA THR A 131 3.61 -2.58 -3.96
C THR A 131 2.41 -3.26 -4.61
N TYR A 132 1.42 -2.51 -5.07
CA TYR A 132 0.22 -3.05 -5.74
C TYR A 132 0.55 -3.78 -7.04
N VAL A 133 1.44 -3.20 -7.85
CA VAL A 133 1.98 -3.86 -9.06
C VAL A 133 2.64 -5.19 -8.70
N TRP A 134 3.46 -5.22 -7.66
CA TRP A 134 4.13 -6.44 -7.22
C TRP A 134 3.13 -7.49 -6.72
N LEU A 135 2.15 -7.10 -5.89
CA LEU A 135 1.14 -8.02 -5.36
C LEU A 135 0.35 -8.70 -6.49
N ASP A 136 -0.17 -7.95 -7.45
CA ASP A 136 -0.95 -8.51 -8.58
C ASP A 136 -0.12 -9.46 -9.47
N LEU A 137 1.19 -9.19 -9.62
CA LEU A 137 2.06 -10.02 -10.45
C LEU A 137 2.50 -11.33 -9.78
N HIS A 138 2.52 -11.39 -8.45
CA HIS A 138 3.19 -12.48 -7.74
C HIS A 138 2.26 -13.31 -6.83
N LEU A 139 1.11 -12.78 -6.44
CA LEU A 139 0.23 -13.41 -5.46
C LEU A 139 -1.19 -13.59 -6.00
N ASP A 140 -1.85 -14.63 -5.51
CA ASP A 140 -3.31 -14.78 -5.62
C ASP A 140 -3.94 -14.41 -4.27
N PHE A 141 -4.87 -13.44 -4.29
CA PHE A 141 -5.47 -12.90 -3.09
C PHE A 141 -6.85 -12.30 -3.36
N GLN A 142 -7.63 -12.09 -2.29
CA GLN A 142 -8.95 -11.46 -2.35
C GLN A 142 -8.91 -10.00 -1.90
N PHE A 143 -8.16 -9.72 -0.83
CA PHE A 143 -8.06 -8.39 -0.23
C PHE A 143 -6.62 -8.03 0.08
N ALA A 144 -6.30 -6.75 -0.04
CA ALA A 144 -5.05 -6.15 0.43
C ALA A 144 -5.38 -5.04 1.44
N LEU A 145 -4.92 -5.19 2.69
CA LEU A 145 -4.93 -4.11 3.68
C LEU A 145 -3.59 -3.38 3.57
N LYS A 146 -3.61 -2.08 3.29
CA LYS A 146 -2.46 -1.20 3.52
C LYS A 146 -2.54 -0.64 4.93
N ALA A 147 -1.45 -0.70 5.69
CA ALA A 147 -1.34 -0.05 7.00
C ALA A 147 0.06 0.55 7.22
N ASP A 148 0.13 1.74 7.80
CA ASP A 148 1.41 2.40 8.11
C ASP A 148 2.13 1.69 9.27
N ASP A 149 3.45 1.85 9.38
CA ASP A 149 4.24 1.24 10.46
C ASP A 149 4.05 1.88 11.86
N ASP A 150 3.18 2.87 11.98
CA ASP A 150 2.64 3.45 13.22
C ASP A 150 1.13 3.18 13.36
N THR A 151 0.66 2.02 12.86
CA THR A 151 -0.74 1.56 12.93
C THR A 151 -0.87 0.26 13.71
N PHE A 152 -1.97 0.12 14.44
CA PHE A 152 -2.37 -1.12 15.13
C PHE A 152 -3.67 -1.67 14.53
N VAL A 153 -3.70 -2.97 14.25
CA VAL A 153 -4.83 -3.65 13.59
C VAL A 153 -5.38 -4.79 14.44
N ARG A 154 -6.69 -4.84 14.67
CA ARG A 154 -7.41 -6.01 15.21
C ARG A 154 -7.61 -7.05 14.11
N LEU A 155 -6.59 -7.87 13.86
CA LEU A 155 -6.62 -8.88 12.78
C LEU A 155 -7.76 -9.89 12.94
N ASP A 156 -8.11 -10.23 14.18
CA ASP A 156 -9.24 -11.11 14.51
C ASP A 156 -10.55 -10.58 13.91
N VAL A 157 -10.87 -9.33 14.22
CA VAL A 157 -12.09 -8.65 13.76
C VAL A 157 -12.03 -8.37 12.25
N LEU A 158 -10.89 -7.89 11.76
CA LEU A 158 -10.73 -7.55 10.35
C LEU A 158 -10.97 -8.76 9.45
N VAL A 159 -10.35 -9.91 9.75
CA VAL A 159 -10.44 -11.12 8.92
C VAL A 159 -11.84 -11.69 8.93
N GLU A 160 -12.50 -11.72 10.09
CA GLU A 160 -13.90 -12.15 10.20
C GLU A 160 -14.80 -11.29 9.29
N GLU A 161 -14.61 -9.97 9.31
CA GLU A 161 -15.38 -9.08 8.44
C GLU A 161 -15.07 -9.26 6.95
N LEU A 162 -13.81 -9.46 6.58
CA LEU A 162 -13.43 -9.68 5.19
C LEU A 162 -14.04 -10.97 4.63
N ARG A 163 -14.15 -12.03 5.44
CA ARG A 163 -14.82 -13.28 5.04
C ARG A 163 -16.30 -13.09 4.71
N ALA A 164 -16.94 -12.08 5.30
CA ALA A 164 -18.33 -11.72 5.02
C ALA A 164 -18.49 -10.68 3.90
N LYS A 165 -17.40 -10.12 3.37
CA LYS A 165 -17.43 -9.11 2.31
C LYS A 165 -17.17 -9.74 0.94
N GLU A 166 -17.82 -9.17 -0.07
CA GLU A 166 -17.58 -9.53 -1.46
C GLU A 166 -16.23 -8.94 -1.94
N PRO A 167 -15.31 -9.75 -2.49
CA PRO A 167 -13.99 -9.30 -2.94
C PRO A 167 -14.05 -8.65 -4.33
N HIS A 168 -14.96 -7.70 -4.52
CA HIS A 168 -15.19 -7.05 -5.81
C HIS A 168 -15.38 -5.55 -5.64
N ARG A 169 -14.51 -4.77 -6.28
CA ARG A 169 -14.49 -3.30 -6.31
C ARG A 169 -14.58 -2.64 -4.94
N LEU A 170 -14.11 -3.31 -3.88
CA LEU A 170 -14.17 -2.85 -2.50
C LEU A 170 -13.04 -1.87 -2.21
N TYR A 171 -13.38 -0.69 -1.73
CA TYR A 171 -12.45 0.25 -1.09
C TYR A 171 -13.00 0.63 0.29
N TRP A 172 -12.42 0.04 1.34
CA TRP A 172 -12.93 0.11 2.71
C TRP A 172 -11.95 0.84 3.63
N GLY A 173 -12.43 1.86 4.34
CA GLY A 173 -11.62 2.60 5.31
C GLY A 173 -12.35 3.85 5.79
N PHE A 174 -11.61 4.79 6.37
CA PHE A 174 -12.19 6.05 6.85
C PHE A 174 -12.08 7.16 5.80
N PHE A 175 -13.15 7.37 5.04
CA PHE A 175 -13.17 8.35 3.95
C PHE A 175 -13.26 9.80 4.41
N SER A 176 -12.60 10.70 3.69
CA SER A 176 -12.72 12.16 3.78
C SER A 176 -12.97 12.76 2.40
N GLY A 177 -13.98 13.62 2.27
CA GLY A 177 -14.28 14.40 1.07
C GLY A 177 -14.00 15.90 1.21
N ARG A 178 -13.58 16.32 2.41
CA ARG A 178 -13.36 17.73 2.78
C ARG A 178 -11.88 18.11 2.87
N GLY A 179 -10.99 17.26 2.34
CA GLY A 179 -9.55 17.48 2.38
C GLY A 179 -9.17 18.67 1.50
N ARG A 180 -8.65 19.74 2.10
CA ARG A 180 -8.11 20.87 1.33
C ARG A 180 -6.70 20.57 0.85
N VAL A 181 -6.43 20.99 -0.38
CA VAL A 181 -5.11 20.93 -0.99
C VAL A 181 -4.10 21.65 -0.11
N LYS A 182 -2.99 20.96 0.19
CA LYS A 182 -1.95 21.49 1.07
C LYS A 182 -1.04 22.43 0.30
N SER A 183 -1.02 23.70 0.69
CA SER A 183 -0.19 24.73 0.06
C SER A 183 1.23 24.85 0.65
N GLY A 184 1.53 24.14 1.75
CA GLY A 184 2.82 24.24 2.42
C GLY A 184 3.14 23.08 3.37
N GLY A 185 4.39 23.05 3.83
CA GLY A 185 4.94 22.00 4.70
C GLY A 185 5.26 20.71 3.96
N LYS A 186 5.63 19.66 4.70
CA LYS A 186 5.98 18.33 4.13
C LYS A 186 4.88 17.69 3.28
N TRP A 187 3.64 18.13 3.47
CA TRP A 187 2.46 17.62 2.77
C TRP A 187 2.09 18.46 1.55
N LYS A 188 2.90 19.45 1.17
CA LYS A 188 2.57 20.40 0.09
C LYS A 188 2.36 19.66 -1.22
N GLU A 189 1.24 19.96 -1.88
CA GLU A 189 0.86 19.39 -3.16
C GLU A 189 0.87 20.50 -4.23
N SER A 190 2.05 20.79 -4.77
CA SER A 190 2.23 21.96 -5.65
C SER A 190 1.65 21.76 -7.06
N ASP A 191 1.59 20.50 -7.51
CA ASP A 191 1.18 20.15 -8.88
C ASP A 191 -0.30 19.74 -8.96
N TRP A 192 -1.07 19.99 -7.90
CA TRP A 192 -2.50 19.69 -7.88
C TRP A 192 -3.29 20.69 -8.73
N VAL A 193 -3.94 20.18 -9.77
CA VAL A 193 -4.68 21.00 -10.75
C VAL A 193 -6.14 20.56 -10.95
N LEU A 194 -6.63 19.58 -10.16
CA LEU A 194 -7.93 18.96 -10.42
C LEU A 194 -9.11 19.73 -9.82
N CYS A 195 -8.94 20.34 -8.64
CA CYS A 195 -10.01 21.03 -7.90
C CYS A 195 -9.45 21.85 -6.72
N ASP A 196 -10.28 22.64 -6.04
CA ASP A 196 -9.91 23.34 -4.80
C ASP A 196 -9.77 22.40 -3.59
N TYR A 197 -10.35 21.20 -3.68
CA TYR A 197 -10.30 20.13 -2.68
C TYR A 197 -9.71 18.87 -3.30
N TYR A 198 -9.15 18.00 -2.45
CA TYR A 198 -8.86 16.64 -2.86
C TYR A 198 -10.16 15.89 -3.18
N LEU A 199 -10.10 15.00 -4.18
CA LEU A 199 -11.20 14.06 -4.44
C LEU A 199 -11.36 13.09 -3.27
N PRO A 200 -12.56 12.51 -3.04
CA PRO A 200 -12.80 11.60 -1.92
C PRO A 200 -11.80 10.43 -1.83
N TYR A 201 -11.23 10.24 -0.64
CA TYR A 201 -10.21 9.22 -0.38
C TYR A 201 -10.35 8.66 1.04
N ALA A 202 -9.95 7.40 1.26
CA ALA A 202 -9.76 6.86 2.61
C ALA A 202 -8.44 7.36 3.18
N LEU A 203 -8.42 7.72 4.46
CA LEU A 203 -7.22 8.30 5.09
C LEU A 203 -6.10 7.27 5.25
N GLY A 204 -4.87 7.71 5.00
CA GLY A 204 -3.70 6.86 4.79
C GLY A 204 -3.23 5.97 5.95
N GLY A 205 -3.70 6.18 7.20
CA GLY A 205 -3.31 5.32 8.32
C GLY A 205 -3.67 3.84 8.11
N GLY A 206 -4.70 3.57 7.28
CA GLY A 206 -4.92 2.23 6.76
C GLY A 206 -6.27 2.08 6.05
N TYR A 207 -6.31 1.21 5.06
CA TYR A 207 -7.50 0.94 4.25
C TYR A 207 -7.36 -0.41 3.52
N VAL A 208 -8.48 -1.01 3.15
CA VAL A 208 -8.55 -2.29 2.42
C VAL A 208 -9.01 -2.07 0.98
N LEU A 209 -8.38 -2.80 0.06
CA LEU A 209 -8.78 -2.90 -1.34
C LEU A 209 -9.05 -4.35 -1.71
N SER A 210 -10.02 -4.59 -2.59
CA SER A 210 -10.14 -5.89 -3.27
C SER A 210 -9.08 -6.06 -4.35
N ALA A 211 -8.74 -7.31 -4.66
CA ALA A 211 -7.68 -7.66 -5.62
C ALA A 211 -7.93 -7.11 -7.03
N ASP A 212 -9.18 -6.98 -7.47
CA ASP A 212 -9.52 -6.41 -8.77
C ASP A 212 -9.19 -4.91 -8.89
N LEU A 213 -9.29 -4.13 -7.81
CA LEU A 213 -8.81 -2.75 -7.79
C LEU A 213 -7.28 -2.67 -7.82
N VAL A 214 -6.61 -3.58 -7.11
CA VAL A 214 -5.14 -3.70 -7.16
C VAL A 214 -4.68 -4.05 -8.58
N ARG A 215 -5.37 -4.96 -9.25
CA ARG A 215 -5.15 -5.31 -10.66
C ARG A 215 -5.38 -4.12 -11.59
N TYR A 216 -6.42 -3.32 -11.35
CA TYR A 216 -6.66 -2.09 -12.11
C TYR A 216 -5.45 -1.16 -12.02
N PHE A 217 -4.89 -0.92 -10.83
CA PHE A 217 -3.68 -0.09 -10.70
C PHE A 217 -2.50 -0.62 -11.49
N ARG A 218 -2.26 -1.93 -11.49
CA ARG A 218 -1.21 -2.51 -12.32
C ARG A 218 -1.45 -2.26 -13.81
N LEU A 219 -2.67 -2.49 -14.28
CA LEU A 219 -3.05 -2.33 -15.68
C LEU A 219 -2.99 -0.88 -16.16
N SER A 220 -3.28 0.08 -15.27
CA SER A 220 -3.33 1.50 -15.60
C SER A 220 -2.09 2.28 -15.19
N GLN A 221 -1.06 1.64 -14.61
CA GLN A 221 0.05 2.32 -13.91
C GLN A 221 0.72 3.42 -14.73
N ASP A 222 0.88 3.22 -16.04
CA ASP A 222 1.54 4.18 -16.95
C ASP A 222 0.72 5.47 -17.19
N TYR A 223 -0.56 5.47 -16.79
CA TYR A 223 -1.48 6.61 -16.91
C TYR A 223 -1.73 7.31 -15.56
N LEU A 224 -1.20 6.78 -14.46
CA LEU A 224 -1.47 7.30 -13.12
C LEU A 224 -0.50 8.44 -12.78
N ASN A 225 -1.03 9.62 -12.52
CA ASN A 225 -0.25 10.71 -11.92
C ASN A 225 0.07 10.37 -10.46
N LEU A 226 1.30 10.64 -10.04
CA LEU A 226 1.74 10.45 -8.67
C LEU A 226 1.68 11.80 -7.95
N TRP A 227 0.72 11.98 -7.04
CA TRP A 227 0.68 13.13 -6.14
C TRP A 227 1.46 12.84 -4.86
N GLN A 228 1.89 13.89 -4.15
CA GLN A 228 2.68 13.82 -2.92
C GLN A 228 2.00 12.98 -1.82
N SER A 229 0.67 13.07 -1.71
CA SER A 229 -0.10 12.25 -0.76
C SER A 229 -0.60 10.96 -1.43
N GLU A 230 -0.14 9.83 -0.92
CA GLU A 230 -0.46 8.50 -1.44
C GLU A 230 -1.97 8.20 -1.39
N ASP A 231 -2.58 8.48 -0.25
CA ASP A 231 -4.00 8.24 -0.02
C ASP A 231 -4.90 9.11 -0.93
N VAL A 232 -4.52 10.37 -1.14
CA VAL A 232 -5.16 11.26 -2.14
C VAL A 232 -4.98 10.71 -3.54
N SER A 233 -3.77 10.28 -3.91
CA SER A 233 -3.50 9.70 -5.24
C SER A 233 -4.41 8.52 -5.51
N LEU A 234 -4.56 7.63 -4.54
CA LEU A 234 -5.44 6.47 -4.63
C LEU A 234 -6.91 6.85 -4.80
N GLY A 235 -7.37 7.87 -4.08
CA GLY A 235 -8.71 8.45 -4.27
C GLY A 235 -8.94 8.96 -5.70
N VAL A 236 -7.94 9.61 -6.29
CA VAL A 236 -8.01 10.11 -7.67
C VAL A 236 -7.99 8.97 -8.69
N TRP A 237 -7.10 7.99 -8.55
CA TRP A 237 -6.99 6.86 -9.48
C TRP A 237 -8.29 6.03 -9.56
N LEU A 238 -9.03 5.98 -8.45
CA LEU A 238 -10.32 5.30 -8.33
C LEU A 238 -11.53 6.20 -8.62
N ALA A 239 -11.35 7.51 -8.79
CA ALA A 239 -12.45 8.44 -9.09
C ALA A 239 -13.19 8.15 -10.41
N PRO A 240 -12.54 7.74 -11.52
CA PRO A 240 -13.21 7.58 -12.82
C PRO A 240 -13.89 6.21 -12.99
N ILE A 241 -13.73 5.28 -12.06
CA ILE A 241 -14.30 3.93 -12.15
C ILE A 241 -15.36 3.69 -11.08
N ASP A 242 -16.25 2.73 -11.34
CA ASP A 242 -17.26 2.32 -10.36
C ASP A 242 -16.58 1.54 -9.22
N VAL A 243 -16.65 2.07 -8.00
CA VAL A 243 -16.02 1.52 -6.79
C VAL A 243 -17.01 1.51 -5.64
N LYS A 244 -17.11 0.36 -4.97
CA LYS A 244 -17.85 0.20 -3.72
C LYS A 244 -17.02 0.78 -2.56
N ARG A 245 -17.20 2.07 -2.33
CA ARG A 245 -16.59 2.79 -1.20
C ARG A 245 -17.36 2.49 0.09
N VAL A 246 -16.69 1.94 1.08
CA VAL A 246 -17.26 1.63 2.39
C VAL A 246 -16.58 2.52 3.43
N HIS A 247 -17.31 3.51 3.93
CA HIS A 247 -16.85 4.34 5.04
C HIS A 247 -17.09 3.63 6.36
N ASP A 248 -16.04 3.49 7.17
CA ASP A 248 -16.13 2.82 8.46
C ASP A 248 -15.44 3.63 9.57
N PRO A 249 -16.21 4.21 10.50
CA PRO A 249 -15.68 4.94 11.65
C PRO A 249 -14.82 4.11 12.58
N ARG A 250 -14.77 2.77 12.46
CA ARG A 250 -13.88 1.92 13.24
C ARG A 250 -12.42 1.94 12.75
N PHE A 251 -12.17 2.58 11.62
CA PHE A 251 -10.83 2.93 11.13
C PHE A 251 -10.45 4.31 11.69
N ASP A 252 -9.77 4.35 12.83
CA ASP A 252 -9.17 5.56 13.38
C ASP A 252 -7.86 5.90 12.68
N THR A 253 -7.97 6.30 11.41
CA THR A 253 -6.83 6.48 10.49
C THR A 253 -6.56 7.93 10.12
N GLU A 254 -7.16 8.87 10.85
CA GLU A 254 -6.82 10.28 10.76
C GLU A 254 -5.38 10.55 11.21
N TYR A 255 -4.82 11.69 10.80
CA TYR A 255 -3.49 12.15 11.25
C TYR A 255 -3.39 12.41 12.77
N LYS A 256 -4.53 12.59 13.44
CA LYS A 256 -4.67 12.66 14.90
C LYS A 256 -5.75 11.67 15.32
N SER A 257 -5.40 10.73 16.19
CA SER A 257 -6.33 9.75 16.74
C SER A 257 -7.56 10.40 17.39
N ARG A 258 -8.70 9.70 17.30
CA ARG A 258 -9.94 10.07 18.00
C ARG A 258 -9.97 9.53 19.44
N GLY A 259 -8.93 8.84 19.89
CA GLY A 259 -8.78 8.25 21.22
C GLY A 259 -8.70 6.72 21.16
N CYS A 260 -9.24 6.03 22.15
CA CYS A 260 -9.32 4.57 22.18
C CYS A 260 -10.78 4.13 22.35
N ASN A 261 -11.23 3.21 21.49
CA ASN A 261 -12.53 2.56 21.61
C ASN A 261 -12.39 1.08 21.28
N ASN A 262 -13.08 0.20 22.02
CA ASN A 262 -12.97 -1.25 21.86
C ASN A 262 -13.53 -1.77 20.54
N LYS A 263 -14.33 -0.96 19.83
CA LYS A 263 -14.86 -1.26 18.50
C LYS A 263 -13.89 -0.93 17.37
N TYR A 264 -12.76 -0.26 17.63
CA TYR A 264 -11.81 0.07 16.57
C TYR A 264 -11.17 -1.17 15.97
N ILE A 265 -11.08 -1.19 14.64
CA ILE A 265 -10.44 -2.25 13.84
C ILE A 265 -9.01 -1.83 13.49
N VAL A 266 -8.84 -0.60 13.03
CA VAL A 266 -7.55 -0.01 12.65
C VAL A 266 -7.37 1.27 13.44
N THR A 267 -6.23 1.46 14.09
CA THR A 267 -5.93 2.66 14.87
C THR A 267 -4.58 3.25 14.53
N HIS A 268 -4.55 4.56 14.30
CA HIS A 268 -3.40 5.34 13.88
C HIS A 268 -3.54 6.78 14.42
N LYS A 269 -2.46 7.46 14.83
CA LYS A 269 -1.09 6.96 14.96
C LYS A 269 -0.89 6.27 16.29
N GLN A 270 -0.01 5.28 16.33
CA GLN A 270 0.31 4.47 17.51
C GLN A 270 1.81 4.53 17.75
N SER A 271 2.20 4.88 18.98
CA SER A 271 3.57 4.67 19.43
C SER A 271 3.85 3.18 19.65
N ILE A 272 5.12 2.86 19.90
CA ILE A 272 5.52 1.50 20.27
C ILE A 272 4.81 1.05 21.55
N GLU A 273 4.75 1.94 22.53
CA GLU A 273 4.10 1.73 23.82
C GLU A 273 2.60 1.52 23.63
N ASP A 274 1.94 2.32 22.79
CA ASP A 274 0.51 2.16 22.49
C ASP A 274 0.22 0.78 21.89
N MET A 275 1.05 0.31 20.95
CA MET A 275 0.88 -1.01 20.32
C MET A 275 1.05 -2.15 21.33
N LEU A 276 2.06 -2.05 22.21
CA LEU A 276 2.31 -3.04 23.26
C LEU A 276 1.16 -3.07 24.26
N GLU A 277 0.71 -1.91 24.73
CA GLU A 277 -0.38 -1.79 25.69
C GLU A 277 -1.69 -2.36 25.14
N LYS A 278 -2.04 -2.02 23.89
CA LYS A 278 -3.21 -2.56 23.21
C LYS A 278 -3.14 -4.08 23.07
N HIS A 279 -2.00 -4.61 22.66
CA HIS A 279 -1.82 -6.05 22.52
C HIS A 279 -1.96 -6.79 23.86
N GLN A 280 -1.33 -6.27 24.91
CA GLN A 280 -1.43 -6.85 26.25
C GLN A 280 -2.85 -6.78 26.82
N THR A 281 -3.54 -5.66 26.63
CA THR A 281 -4.92 -5.50 27.09
C THR A 281 -5.86 -6.44 26.36
N LEU A 282 -5.68 -6.62 25.05
CA LEU A 282 -6.45 -7.60 24.27
C LEU A 282 -6.22 -9.03 24.76
N ALA A 283 -4.95 -9.41 24.97
CA ALA A 283 -4.59 -10.74 25.43
C ALA A 283 -5.15 -11.05 26.83
N LYS A 284 -5.17 -10.05 27.72
CA LYS A 284 -5.59 -10.22 29.12
C LYS A 284 -7.11 -10.08 29.32
N GLU A 285 -7.73 -9.13 28.63
CA GLU A 285 -9.10 -8.67 28.94
C GLU A 285 -10.06 -8.79 27.75
N GLY A 286 -9.56 -9.16 26.56
CA GLY A 286 -10.37 -9.20 25.33
C GLY A 286 -10.79 -7.82 24.83
N LYS A 287 -10.20 -6.75 25.37
CA LYS A 287 -10.52 -5.35 25.09
C LYS A 287 -9.32 -4.63 24.51
N LEU A 288 -9.55 -3.73 23.55
CA LEU A 288 -8.48 -2.93 22.94
C LEU A 288 -7.93 -1.89 23.91
N CYS A 289 -8.81 -1.31 24.72
CA CYS A 289 -8.53 -0.17 25.58
C CYS A 289 -8.67 -0.58 27.04
N LYS A 290 -7.73 -0.15 27.91
CA LYS A 290 -7.92 -0.22 29.36
C LYS A 290 -9.16 0.57 29.77
N GLU A 291 -9.25 1.78 29.23
CA GLU A 291 -10.41 2.66 29.35
C GLU A 291 -10.69 3.28 27.98
N GLU A 292 -11.97 3.36 27.60
CA GLU A 292 -12.33 4.05 26.36
C GLU A 292 -12.17 5.56 26.56
N VAL A 293 -11.38 6.17 25.70
CA VAL A 293 -11.09 7.60 25.73
C VAL A 293 -11.51 8.18 24.40
N LYS A 294 -12.19 9.33 24.45
CA LYS A 294 -12.58 10.05 23.25
C LYS A 294 -11.97 11.44 23.24
N LEU A 295 -11.04 11.64 22.33
CA LEU A 295 -10.31 12.89 22.16
C LEU A 295 -10.93 13.79 21.08
N ARG A 296 -11.62 13.19 20.09
CA ARG A 296 -12.19 13.90 18.96
C ARG A 296 -13.49 13.24 18.51
N LEU A 297 -14.39 14.04 17.94
CA LEU A 297 -15.62 13.58 17.33
C LEU A 297 -15.34 12.77 16.04
N SER A 298 -16.14 11.75 15.77
CA SER A 298 -16.12 11.00 14.50
C SER A 298 -17.13 11.60 13.51
N TYR A 299 -17.32 10.97 12.35
CA TYR A 299 -18.41 11.26 11.42
C TYR A 299 -18.77 10.00 10.63
N MET A 300 -19.97 10.00 10.05
CA MET A 300 -20.32 9.12 8.93
C MET A 300 -20.17 9.91 7.65
N TYR A 301 -19.53 9.34 6.64
CA TYR A 301 -19.49 9.93 5.31
C TYR A 301 -20.88 9.86 4.67
N ASP A 302 -21.47 11.00 4.39
CA ASP A 302 -22.72 11.11 3.62
C ASP A 302 -22.41 11.15 2.11
N TRP A 303 -22.79 10.08 1.42
CA TRP A 303 -22.61 9.93 -0.03
C TRP A 303 -23.69 10.63 -0.86
N GLY A 304 -24.76 11.13 -0.22
CA GLY A 304 -25.85 11.86 -0.87
C GLY A 304 -25.59 13.36 -1.05
N VAL A 305 -24.47 13.86 -0.53
CA VAL A 305 -24.09 15.27 -0.60
C VAL A 305 -22.74 15.45 -1.30
N PRO A 306 -22.42 16.67 -1.79
CA PRO A 306 -21.09 16.94 -2.34
C PRO A 306 -19.97 16.58 -1.35
N PRO A 307 -18.79 16.12 -1.81
CA PRO A 307 -17.68 15.73 -0.95
C PRO A 307 -17.29 16.77 0.11
N SER A 308 -17.38 18.06 -0.20
CA SER A 308 -17.07 19.14 0.75
C SER A 308 -18.02 19.19 1.95
N GLN A 309 -19.19 18.54 1.87
CA GLN A 309 -20.25 18.51 2.87
C GLN A 309 -20.44 17.14 3.55
N CYS A 310 -19.75 16.08 3.07
CA CYS A 310 -19.93 14.68 3.50
C CYS A 310 -19.79 14.42 5.00
N CYS A 311 -18.97 15.21 5.68
CA CYS A 311 -18.20 14.74 6.82
C CYS A 311 -18.44 15.61 8.05
N GLN A 312 -19.73 15.74 8.41
CA GLN A 312 -20.18 16.47 9.58
C GLN A 312 -19.87 15.67 10.85
N ARG A 313 -19.08 16.26 11.76
CA ARG A 313 -18.63 15.58 12.97
C ARG A 313 -19.73 15.47 14.02
N LYS A 314 -19.89 14.28 14.59
CA LYS A 314 -20.90 13.93 15.59
C LYS A 314 -20.29 13.11 16.72
N ASP A 315 -21.05 13.00 17.81
CA ASP A 315 -20.64 12.26 19.01
C ASP A 315 -20.63 10.74 18.78
N GLY A 316 -19.66 10.05 19.39
CA GLY A 316 -19.52 8.59 19.33
C GLY A 316 -18.78 8.06 18.10
N ILE A 317 -18.63 6.74 18.07
CA ILE A 317 -18.53 5.96 16.83
C ILE A 317 -19.99 5.75 16.42
N PRO A 318 -20.46 6.39 15.33
CA PRO A 318 -21.87 6.37 14.94
C PRO A 318 -22.45 4.96 14.82
#